data_AF-A0AAP8HU64-F1
#
_entry.id   AF-A0AAP8HU64-F1
#
_cell.length_a   1.000
_cell.length_b   1.000
_cell.length_c   1.000
_cell.angle_alpha   90.00
_cell.angle_beta   90.00
_cell.angle_gamma   90.00
#
_symmetry.space_group_name_H-M   'P 1'
#
loop_
_entity.id
_entity.type
_entity.pdbx_description
1 polymer ?
#
loop_
_entity_poly.entity_id
_entity_poly.type
_entity_poly.pdbx_seq_one_letter_code
_entity_poly.pdbx_strand_id
1 'polypeptide(L)'
;LPTVGADSWRHYILPSVTLGAAVAAVMARFTRASFVEVLQEDYMRTARAKGVRESVVVMNHGLRNAMIPVVTMMGLQFGFLLGGSIVVEKVFNWPGLGRLLVDSVQMR
;
A
#
# COMPACT_ATOMS: atom_id res chain seq x y z
N LEU A 1 -8.72 -5.71 28.15
CA LEU A 1 -8.46 -4.83 26.98
C LEU A 1 -9.53 -5.13 25.95
N PRO A 2 -10.65 -4.40 25.95
CA PRO A 2 -11.83 -4.82 25.21
C PRO A 2 -11.79 -4.35 23.75
N THR A 3 -12.49 -5.10 22.92
CA THR A 3 -12.75 -4.92 21.49
C THR A 3 -13.68 -3.74 21.17
N VAL A 4 -14.11 -2.98 22.18
CA VAL A 4 -15.01 -1.82 22.06
C VAL A 4 -14.57 -0.74 23.05
N GLY A 5 -14.26 0.44 22.55
CA GLY A 5 -13.88 1.61 23.36
C GLY A 5 -13.20 2.69 22.50
N ALA A 6 -13.93 3.77 22.21
CA ALA A 6 -13.50 4.88 21.36
C ALA A 6 -12.94 6.08 22.15
N ASP A 7 -12.36 5.84 23.34
CA ASP A 7 -12.00 6.94 24.25
C ASP A 7 -10.58 7.51 24.05
N SER A 8 -9.69 6.83 23.30
CA SER A 8 -8.32 7.36 23.10
C SER A 8 -7.64 6.85 21.83
N TRP A 9 -6.80 7.68 21.21
CA TRP A 9 -6.17 7.44 19.89
C TRP A 9 -5.24 6.21 19.90
N ARG A 10 -4.73 5.85 21.09
CA ARG A 10 -3.94 4.63 21.32
C ARG A 10 -4.69 3.34 21.04
N HIS A 11 -6.03 3.33 21.10
CA HIS A 11 -6.86 2.15 20.82
C HIS A 11 -6.93 1.80 19.33
N TYR A 12 -6.55 2.73 18.44
CA TYR A 12 -6.49 2.48 17.00
C TYR A 12 -5.14 1.89 16.56
N ILE A 13 -4.07 2.10 17.32
CA ILE A 13 -2.70 1.70 16.90
C ILE A 13 -2.60 0.18 16.73
N LEU A 14 -3.09 -0.60 17.69
CA LEU A 14 -2.97 -2.07 17.65
C LEU A 14 -3.80 -2.68 16.51
N PRO A 15 -5.11 -2.39 16.36
CA PRO A 15 -5.90 -2.85 15.21
C PRO A 15 -5.36 -2.38 13.87
N SER A 16 -4.91 -1.13 13.75
CA SER A 16 -4.35 -0.58 12.50
C SER A 16 -3.01 -1.22 12.14
N VAL A 17 -2.15 -1.52 13.12
CA VAL A 17 -0.89 -2.23 12.87
C VAL A 17 -1.17 -3.70 12.53
N THR A 18 -2.08 -4.38 13.21
CA THR A 18 -2.42 -5.78 12.90
C THR A 18 -3.04 -5.92 11.50
N LEU A 19 -3.98 -5.05 11.13
CA LEU A 19 -4.57 -5.04 9.78
C LEU A 19 -3.58 -4.55 8.72
N GLY A 20 -2.81 -3.51 9.04
CA GLY A 20 -1.81 -2.93 8.15
C GLY A 20 -0.62 -3.85 7.89
N ALA A 21 -0.21 -4.67 8.87
CA ALA A 21 0.93 -5.57 8.75
C ALA A 21 0.72 -6.64 7.67
N ALA A 22 -0.49 -7.18 7.52
CA ALA A 22 -0.80 -8.16 6.49
C ALA A 22 -0.65 -7.56 5.08
N VAL A 23 -1.23 -6.37 4.86
CA VAL A 23 -1.14 -5.65 3.58
C VAL A 23 0.30 -5.20 3.32
N ALA A 24 0.99 -4.68 4.34
CA ALA A 24 2.39 -4.29 4.27
C ALA A 24 3.30 -5.48 3.91
N ALA A 25 3.03 -6.68 4.45
CA ALA A 25 3.81 -7.87 4.12
C ALA A 25 3.63 -8.32 2.66
N VAL A 26 2.45 -8.13 2.06
CA VAL A 26 2.23 -8.39 0.64
C VAL A 26 2.95 -7.35 -0.21
N MET A 27 2.79 -6.07 0.12
CA MET A 27 3.45 -4.99 -0.62
C MET A 27 4.97 -5.06 -0.51
N ALA A 28 5.52 -5.38 0.66
CA ALA A 28 6.96 -5.56 0.85
C ALA A 28 7.51 -6.72 0.00
N ARG A 29 6.79 -7.84 -0.10
CA ARG A 29 7.15 -8.95 -0.98
C ARG A 29 7.11 -8.54 -2.46
N PHE A 30 6.10 -7.78 -2.85
CA PHE A 30 5.96 -7.26 -4.21
C PHE A 30 7.09 -6.28 -4.58
N THR A 31 7.37 -5.31 -3.70
CA THR A 31 8.51 -4.40 -3.84
C THR A 31 9.82 -5.16 -3.94
N ARG A 32 10.04 -6.19 -3.11
CA ARG A 32 11.24 -7.03 -3.19
C ARG A 32 11.35 -7.75 -4.54
N ALA A 33 10.26 -8.29 -5.07
CA ALA A 33 10.26 -8.96 -6.37
C ALA A 33 10.64 -7.99 -7.49
N SER A 34 9.96 -6.84 -7.56
CA SER A 34 10.25 -5.81 -8.55
C SER A 34 11.68 -5.27 -8.43
N PHE A 35 12.20 -5.15 -7.21
CA PHE A 35 13.58 -4.73 -6.98
C PHE A 35 14.60 -5.73 -7.52
N VAL A 36 14.34 -7.04 -7.39
CA VAL A 36 15.21 -8.09 -7.94
C VAL A 36 15.21 -8.05 -9.46
N GLU A 37 14.05 -7.87 -10.09
CA GLU A 37 13.93 -7.74 -11.55
C GLU A 37 14.75 -6.54 -12.06
N VAL A 38 14.57 -5.37 -11.44
CA VAL A 38 15.30 -4.15 -11.78
C VAL A 38 16.81 -4.31 -11.62
N LEU A 39 17.29 -5.02 -10.59
CA LEU A 39 18.72 -5.26 -10.39
C LEU A 39 19.36 -6.11 -11.52
N GLN A 40 18.56 -6.87 -12.28
CA GLN A 40 19.04 -7.68 -13.40
C GLN A 40 19.07 -6.93 -14.72
N GLU A 41 18.51 -5.72 -14.78
CA GLU A 41 18.45 -4.90 -15.99
C GLU A 41 19.82 -4.40 -16.46
N ASP A 42 19.97 -4.24 -17.77
CA ASP A 42 21.24 -3.87 -18.39
C ASP A 42 21.68 -2.42 -18.06
N TYR A 43 20.73 -1.53 -17.76
CA TYR A 43 21.07 -0.18 -17.28
C TYR A 43 21.73 -0.20 -15.89
N MET A 44 21.40 -1.20 -15.05
CA MET A 44 22.06 -1.37 -13.75
C MET A 44 23.48 -1.89 -13.91
N ARG A 45 23.70 -2.83 -14.85
CA ARG A 45 25.05 -3.29 -15.22
C ARG A 45 25.90 -2.16 -15.79
N THR A 46 25.31 -1.32 -16.63
CA THR A 46 25.97 -0.14 -17.20
C THR A 46 26.33 0.89 -16.13
N ALA A 47 25.44 1.14 -15.16
CA ALA A 47 25.70 2.04 -14.05
C ALA A 47 26.86 1.55 -13.16
N ARG A 48 26.94 0.23 -12.92
CA ARG A 48 28.08 -0.41 -12.23
C ARG A 48 29.38 -0.29 -13.04
N ALA A 49 29.33 -0.54 -14.35
CA ALA A 49 30.49 -0.44 -15.24
C ALA A 49 31.06 0.98 -15.33
N LYS A 50 30.23 2.01 -15.13
CA LYS A 50 30.67 3.42 -15.05
C LYS A 50 31.44 3.76 -13.77
N GLY A 51 31.57 2.82 -12.82
CA GLY A 51 32.26 3.05 -11.55
C GLY A 51 31.46 3.85 -10.53
N VAL A 52 30.15 4.00 -10.71
CA VAL A 52 29.27 4.65 -9.73
C VAL A 52 29.22 3.79 -8.47
N ARG A 53 29.29 4.43 -7.29
CA ARG A 53 29.18 3.74 -5.99
C ARG A 53 27.92 2.88 -5.95
N GLU A 54 28.06 1.60 -5.54
CA GLU A 54 26.96 0.62 -5.50
C GLU A 54 25.76 1.14 -4.70
N SER A 55 25.99 1.85 -3.58
CA SER A 55 24.91 2.44 -2.78
C SER A 55 24.08 3.47 -3.54
N VAL A 56 24.71 4.26 -4.42
CA VAL A 56 24.03 5.25 -5.27
C VAL A 56 23.26 4.54 -6.39
N VAL A 57 23.85 3.52 -7.00
CA VAL A 57 23.18 2.71 -8.04
C VAL A 57 21.93 2.04 -7.48
N VAL A 58 22.04 1.37 -6.34
CA VAL A 58 20.94 0.67 -5.67
C VAL A 58 19.84 1.65 -5.23
N MET A 59 20.19 2.78 -4.59
CA MET A 59 19.20 3.73 -4.08
C MET A 59 18.55 4.58 -5.19
N ASN A 60 19.34 5.16 -6.10
CA ASN A 60 18.80 6.08 -7.11
C ASN A 60 18.33 5.39 -8.38
N HIS A 61 18.95 4.28 -8.81
CA HIS A 61 18.55 3.59 -10.04
C HIS A 61 17.72 2.34 -9.72
N GLY A 62 18.11 1.55 -8.73
CA GLY A 62 17.37 0.35 -8.33
C GLY A 62 16.01 0.69 -7.72
N LEU A 63 16.01 1.42 -6.61
CA LEU A 63 14.79 1.70 -5.85
C LEU A 63 13.80 2.56 -6.64
N ARG A 64 14.29 3.63 -7.27
CA ARG A 64 13.43 4.53 -8.06
C ARG A 64 12.72 3.81 -9.21
N ASN A 65 13.40 2.91 -9.92
CA ASN A 65 12.78 2.18 -11.02
C ASN A 65 11.89 1.03 -10.52
N ALA A 66 12.26 0.34 -9.44
CA ALA A 66 11.42 -0.69 -8.81
C ALA A 66 10.12 -0.13 -8.21
N MET A 67 10.09 1.16 -7.85
CA MET A 67 8.90 1.79 -7.31
C MET A 67 7.82 2.09 -8.35
N ILE A 68 8.14 2.12 -9.64
CA ILE A 68 7.18 2.40 -10.72
C ILE A 68 6.01 1.39 -10.70
N PRO A 69 6.24 0.06 -10.78
CA PRO A 69 5.16 -0.92 -10.71
C PRO A 69 4.52 -0.99 -9.31
N VAL A 70 5.29 -0.74 -8.25
CA VAL A 70 4.79 -0.73 -6.86
C VAL A 70 3.72 0.35 -6.68
N VAL A 71 3.96 1.56 -7.17
CA VAL A 71 2.99 2.67 -7.09
C VAL A 71 1.73 2.35 -7.90
N THR A 72 1.87 1.77 -9.09
CA THR A 72 0.72 1.34 -9.90
C THR A 72 -0.13 0.31 -9.16
N MET A 73 0.49 -0.72 -8.60
CA MET A 73 -0.20 -1.74 -7.82
C MET A 73 -0.85 -1.15 -6.55
N MET A 74 -0.20 -0.17 -5.92
CA MET A 74 -0.73 0.55 -4.78
C MET A 74 -1.97 1.38 -5.16
N GLY A 75 -1.98 2.01 -6.34
CA GLY A 75 -3.15 2.71 -6.89
C GLY A 75 -4.32 1.77 -7.20
N LEU A 76 -4.04 0.61 -7.79
CA LEU A 76 -5.05 -0.43 -8.03
C LEU A 76 -5.62 -0.97 -6.70
N GLN A 77 -4.76 -1.24 -5.72
CA GLN A 77 -5.16 -1.70 -4.39
C GLN A 77 -6.00 -0.65 -3.68
N PHE A 78 -5.65 0.63 -3.81
CA PHE A 78 -6.42 1.75 -3.27
C PHE A 78 -7.80 1.84 -3.92
N GLY A 79 -7.90 1.71 -5.26
CA GLY A 79 -9.17 1.64 -5.96
C GLY A 79 -10.04 0.46 -5.52
N PHE A 80 -9.42 -0.72 -5.32
CA PHE A 80 -10.10 -1.90 -4.80
C PHE A 80 -10.61 -1.68 -3.36
N LEU A 81 -9.82 -1.03 -2.51
CA LEU A 81 -10.23 -0.68 -1.15
C LEU A 81 -11.37 0.34 -1.14
N LEU A 82 -11.39 1.33 -2.04
CA LEU A 82 -12.50 2.26 -2.18
C LEU A 82 -13.78 1.55 -2.67
N GLY A 83 -13.69 0.68 -3.67
CA GLY A 83 -14.85 -0.09 -4.16
C GLY A 83 -15.35 -1.12 -3.16
N GLY A 84 -14.44 -1.81 -2.46
CA GLY A 84 -14.75 -2.76 -1.40
C GLY A 84 -15.18 -2.12 -0.08
N SER A 85 -14.87 -0.84 0.15
CA SER A 85 -15.28 -0.10 1.35
C SER A 85 -16.79 -0.10 1.51
N ILE A 86 -17.57 -0.02 0.42
CA ILE A 86 -19.04 -0.08 0.48
C ILE A 86 -19.51 -1.44 1.02
N VAL A 87 -18.84 -2.54 0.62
CA VAL A 87 -19.18 -3.90 1.10
C VAL A 87 -18.81 -4.07 2.57
N VAL A 88 -17.64 -3.58 2.98
CA VAL A 88 -17.19 -3.63 4.38
C VAL A 88 -18.04 -2.71 5.27
N GLU A 89 -18.40 -1.52 4.81
CA GLU A 89 -19.27 -0.56 5.51
C GLU A 89 -20.68 -1.13 5.73
N LYS A 90 -21.24 -1.85 4.75
CA LYS A 90 -22.54 -2.52 4.87
C LYS A 90 -22.50 -3.74 5.81
N VAL A 91 -21.42 -4.53 5.79
CA VAL A 91 -21.30 -5.75 6.62
C VAL A 91 -20.96 -5.44 8.08
N PHE A 92 -20.10 -4.45 8.34
CA PHE A 92 -19.65 -4.10 9.69
C PHE A 92 -20.39 -2.91 10.31
N ASN A 93 -21.39 -2.35 9.63
CA ASN A 93 -22.22 -1.22 10.08
C ASN A 93 -21.39 0.00 10.55
N TRP A 94 -20.21 0.19 9.94
CA TRP A 94 -19.29 1.29 10.23
C TRP A 94 -19.70 2.53 9.41
N PRO A 95 -19.83 3.73 10.01
CA PRO A 95 -20.23 4.93 9.28
C PRO A 95 -19.03 5.43 8.45
N GLY A 96 -18.94 4.95 7.21
CA GLY A 96 -17.95 5.40 6.23
C GLY A 96 -18.53 6.34 5.18
N LEU A 97 -17.65 6.90 4.36
CA LEU A 97 -18.00 7.86 3.30
C LEU A 97 -18.85 7.21 2.19
N GLY A 98 -18.73 5.89 1.97
CA GLY A 98 -19.51 5.17 0.96
C GLY A 98 -21.00 5.10 1.30
N ARG A 99 -21.36 4.87 2.57
CA ARG A 99 -22.73 4.92 3.07
C ARG A 99 -23.34 6.31 2.92
N LEU A 100 -22.58 7.38 3.20
CA LEU A 100 -23.05 8.76 3.00
C LEU A 100 -23.33 9.07 1.52
N LEU A 101 -22.50 8.56 0.60
CA LEU A 101 -22.73 8.70 -0.84
C LEU A 101 -23.95 7.90 -1.33
N VAL A 102 -24.16 6.69 -0.81
CA VAL A 102 -25.34 5.87 -1.17
C VAL A 102 -26.62 6.46 -0.58
N ASP A 103 -26.61 6.86 0.69
CA ASP A 103 -27.76 7.47 1.37
C ASP A 103 -28.15 8.79 0.70
N SER A 104 -27.19 9.59 0.22
CA SER A 104 -27.47 10.82 -0.54
C SER A 104 -27.98 10.58 -1.98
N VAL A 105 -27.67 9.43 -2.59
CA VAL A 105 -28.28 9.00 -3.86
C VAL A 105 -29.69 8.43 -3.65
N GLN A 106 -29.94 7.75 -2.52
CA GLN A 106 -31.27 7.23 -2.15
C GLN A 106 -32.22 8.29 -1.58
N MET A 107 -31.71 9.44 -1.10
CA MET A 107 -32.51 10.61 -0.71
C MET A 107 -33.04 11.44 -1.90
N ARG A 108 -32.93 10.93 -3.13
CA ARG A 108 -33.63 11.48 -4.30
C ARG A 108 -34.93 10.73 -4.56
#